data_AF-A0AAX2IQ86-F1
#
_entry.id   AF-A0AAX2IQ86-F1
#
_cell.length_a   1.000
_cell.length_b   1.000
_cell.length_c   1.000
_cell.angle_alpha   90.00
_cell.angle_beta   90.00
_cell.angle_gamma   90.00
#
_symmetry.space_group_name_H-M   'P 1'
#
loop_
_entity.id
_entity.type
_entity.pdbx_description
1 polymer ?
#
loop_
_entity_poly.entity_id
_entity_poly.type
_entity_poly.pdbx_seq_one_letter_code
_entity_poly.pdbx_strand_id
1 'polypeptide(L)'
;MYAALLSVGVAVGIPPMLLAMMLGFMGSIYGVLTHYGHGPAPVFFGSGYVDLKAWWLRGLEIGIVLLIIYMGVGGLWMKILGYY
;
A
#
# COMPACT_ATOMS: atom_id res chain seq x y z
N MET A 1 4.69 11.40 5.71
CA MET A 1 4.51 11.95 4.34
C MET A 1 3.05 12.07 3.90
N TYR A 2 2.10 11.38 4.57
CA TYR A 2 0.67 11.43 4.23
C TYR A 2 0.12 12.86 4.05
N ALA A 3 0.25 13.72 5.06
CA ALA A 3 -0.34 15.07 5.04
C ALA A 3 0.19 15.94 3.89
N ALA A 4 1.50 15.85 3.59
CA ALA A 4 2.12 16.61 2.50
C ALA A 4 1.66 16.14 1.11
N LEU A 5 1.57 14.82 0.89
CA LEU A 5 1.11 14.27 -0.38
C LEU A 5 -0.38 14.53 -0.59
N LEU A 6 -1.19 14.44 0.48
CA LEU A 6 -2.59 14.78 0.45
C LEU A 6 -2.78 16.27 0.10
N SER A 7 -2.06 17.19 0.77
CA SER A 7 -2.20 18.62 0.51
C SER A 7 -1.84 18.99 -0.93
N VAL A 8 -0.77 18.42 -1.48
CA VAL A 8 -0.35 18.68 -2.86
C VAL A 8 -1.36 18.11 -3.84
N GLY A 9 -1.81 16.87 -3.65
CA GLY A 9 -2.76 16.24 -4.56
C GLY A 9 -4.13 16.92 -4.57
N VAL A 10 -4.60 17.40 -3.41
CA VAL A 10 -5.81 18.22 -3.32
C VAL A 10 -5.63 19.55 -4.07
N ALA A 11 -4.46 20.18 -3.95
CA ALA A 11 -4.17 21.45 -4.63
C ALA A 11 -4.17 21.34 -6.17
N VAL A 12 -3.86 20.17 -6.72
CA VAL A 12 -3.93 19.89 -8.17
C VAL A 12 -5.28 19.31 -8.64
N GLY A 13 -6.30 19.30 -7.76
CA GLY A 13 -7.67 18.95 -8.10
C GLY A 13 -8.03 17.46 -7.98
N ILE A 14 -7.21 16.64 -7.33
CA ILE A 14 -7.55 15.23 -7.06
C ILE A 14 -8.67 15.19 -5.99
N PRO A 15 -9.73 14.38 -6.16
CA PRO A 15 -10.78 14.23 -5.16
C PRO A 15 -10.20 13.88 -3.78
N PRO A 16 -10.44 14.71 -2.74
CA PRO A 16 -9.76 14.55 -1.45
C PRO A 16 -9.99 13.20 -0.78
N MET A 17 -11.22 12.68 -0.84
CA MET A 17 -11.57 11.40 -0.23
C MET A 17 -10.84 10.23 -0.90
N LEU A 18 -10.83 10.21 -2.25
CA LEU A 18 -10.11 9.21 -3.02
C LEU A 18 -8.62 9.22 -2.66
N LEU A 19 -8.00 10.40 -2.67
CA LEU A 19 -6.57 10.53 -2.38
C LEU A 19 -6.24 10.13 -0.95
N ALA A 20 -7.06 10.54 0.02
CA ALA A 20 -6.90 10.17 1.42
C ALA A 20 -6.91 8.65 1.61
N MET A 21 -7.88 7.96 1.01
CA MET A 21 -7.98 6.50 1.13
C MET A 21 -6.82 5.79 0.42
N MET A 22 -6.44 6.21 -0.78
CA MET A 22 -5.31 5.61 -1.51
C MET A 22 -3.98 5.77 -0.77
N LEU A 23 -3.73 6.96 -0.19
CA LEU A 23 -2.55 7.18 0.64
C LEU A 23 -2.60 6.37 1.94
N GLY A 24 -3.79 6.16 2.50
CA GLY A 24 -3.99 5.30 3.68
C GLY A 24 -3.66 3.83 3.41
N PHE A 25 -4.09 3.30 2.27
CA PHE A 25 -3.84 1.91 1.89
C PHE A 25 -2.37 1.61 1.58
N MET A 26 -1.59 2.64 1.24
CA MET A 26 -0.19 2.48 0.88
C MET A 26 0.67 1.89 2.01
N GLY A 27 0.27 2.07 3.28
CA GLY A 27 0.93 1.44 4.43
C GLY A 27 0.98 -0.10 4.35
N SER A 28 -0.08 -0.72 3.82
CA SER A 28 -0.15 -2.17 3.64
C SER A 28 0.84 -2.68 2.58
N ILE A 29 1.14 -1.88 1.56
CA ILE A 29 2.07 -2.24 0.49
C ILE A 29 3.52 -2.19 1.00
N TYR A 30 3.90 -1.15 1.72
CA TYR A 30 5.26 -1.08 2.29
C TYR A 30 5.52 -2.15 3.35
N GLY A 31 4.48 -2.54 4.09
CA GLY A 31 4.57 -3.57 5.13
C GLY A 31 5.01 -4.94 4.61
N VAL A 32 4.70 -5.28 3.35
CA VAL A 32 5.00 -6.61 2.77
C VAL A 32 6.31 -6.67 1.98
N LEU A 33 6.89 -5.53 1.59
CA LEU A 33 8.04 -5.49 0.67
C LEU A 33 9.35 -5.97 1.31
N THR A 34 9.61 -5.59 2.55
CA THR A 34 10.86 -5.90 3.23
C THR A 34 10.63 -6.66 4.52
N HIS A 35 11.65 -7.40 4.95
CA HIS A 35 11.65 -8.16 6.21
C HIS A 35 11.67 -7.26 7.45
N TYR A 36 11.75 -5.93 7.27
CA TYR A 36 11.63 -4.91 8.32
C TYR A 36 10.48 -3.94 8.06
N GLY A 37 9.57 -4.25 7.12
CA GLY A 37 8.49 -3.35 6.70
C GLY A 37 7.39 -3.15 7.74
N HIS A 38 7.22 -4.09 8.67
CA HIS A 38 6.28 -3.99 9.79
C HIS A 38 6.80 -4.80 10.99
N GLY A 39 6.25 -4.56 12.19
CA GLY A 39 6.79 -5.10 13.45
C GLY A 39 6.98 -6.63 13.50
N PRO A 40 6.01 -7.44 13.04
CA PRO A 40 6.16 -8.89 12.92
C PRO A 40 7.17 -9.39 11.88
N ALA A 41 7.52 -8.61 10.84
CA ALA A 41 8.35 -9.11 9.73
C ALA A 41 9.74 -9.59 10.16
N PRO A 42 10.50 -8.89 11.03
CA PRO A 42 11.80 -9.37 11.50
C PRO A 42 11.69 -10.65 12.33
N VAL A 43 10.59 -10.83 13.06
CA VAL A 43 10.33 -12.03 13.87
C VAL A 43 10.16 -13.24 12.95
N PHE A 44 9.36 -13.10 11.88
CA PHE A 44 9.17 -14.17 10.90
C PHE A 44 10.43 -14.43 10.08
N PHE A 45 11.15 -13.39 9.64
CA PHE A 45 12.38 -13.55 8.88
C PHE A 45 13.50 -14.19 9.73
N GLY A 46 13.58 -13.85 11.02
CA GLY A 46 14.54 -14.42 11.97
C GLY A 46 14.36 -15.91 12.25
N SER A 47 13.24 -16.52 11.85
CA SER A 47 13.01 -17.97 11.96
C SER A 47 13.86 -18.80 11.00
N GLY A 48 14.44 -18.18 9.96
CA GLY A 48 15.33 -18.85 9.01
C GLY A 48 14.63 -19.70 7.93
N TYR A 49 13.28 -19.71 7.86
CA TYR A 49 12.54 -20.49 6.87
C TYR A 49 12.59 -19.92 5.43
N VAL A 50 12.87 -18.62 5.27
CA VAL A 50 12.83 -17.92 3.98
C VAL A 50 14.09 -17.09 3.82
N ASP A 51 14.76 -17.20 2.68
CA ASP A 51 15.94 -16.39 2.38
C ASP A 51 15.57 -14.95 1.98
N LEU A 52 16.55 -14.05 2.03
CA LEU A 52 16.34 -12.62 1.75
C LEU A 52 15.79 -12.37 0.34
N LYS A 53 16.30 -13.08 -0.67
CA LYS A 53 15.89 -12.86 -2.07
C LYS A 53 14.46 -13.33 -2.27
N ALA A 54 14.11 -14.50 -1.74
CA ALA A 54 12.74 -15.01 -1.78
C ALA A 54 11.77 -14.06 -1.07
N TRP A 55 12.11 -13.55 0.11
CA TRP A 55 11.26 -12.61 0.84
C TRP A 55 10.93 -11.38 0.00
N TRP A 56 11.94 -10.76 -0.62
CA TRP A 56 11.75 -9.53 -1.39
C TRP A 56 11.00 -9.77 -2.70
N LEU A 57 11.26 -10.87 -3.40
CA LEU A 57 10.52 -11.22 -4.61
C LEU A 57 9.04 -11.48 -4.31
N ARG A 58 8.76 -12.26 -3.25
CA ARG A 58 7.37 -12.49 -2.81
C ARG A 58 6.70 -11.22 -2.32
N GLY A 59 7.43 -10.37 -1.59
CA GLY A 59 6.96 -9.05 -1.18
C GLY A 59 6.58 -8.16 -2.36
N LEU A 60 7.37 -8.18 -3.43
CA LEU A 60 7.07 -7.45 -4.67
C LEU A 60 5.82 -8.00 -5.37
N GLU A 61 5.71 -9.32 -5.51
CA GLU A 61 4.53 -9.98 -6.09
C GLU A 61 3.25 -9.60 -5.33
N ILE A 62 3.26 -9.73 -4.00
CA ILE A 62 2.12 -9.37 -3.14
C ILE A 62 1.85 -7.87 -3.19
N GLY A 63 2.89 -7.04 -3.21
CA GLY A 63 2.79 -5.59 -3.32
C GLY A 63 2.08 -5.16 -4.61
N ILE A 64 2.41 -5.77 -5.75
CA ILE A 64 1.74 -5.51 -7.04
C ILE A 64 0.26 -5.91 -6.97
N VAL A 65 -0.05 -7.08 -6.39
CA VAL A 65 -1.44 -7.54 -6.22
C VAL A 65 -2.23 -6.55 -5.36
N LEU A 66 -1.68 -6.12 -4.23
CA LEU A 66 -2.31 -5.11 -3.36
C LEU A 66 -2.50 -3.78 -4.08
N LEU A 67 -1.53 -3.35 -4.89
CA LEU A 67 -1.63 -2.12 -5.67
C LEU A 67 -2.78 -2.18 -6.67
N ILE A 68 -2.94 -3.30 -7.38
CA ILE A 68 -4.07 -3.52 -8.30
C ILE A 68 -5.39 -3.53 -7.55
N ILE A 69 -5.46 -4.19 -6.39
CA ILE A 69 -6.67 -4.23 -5.57
C ILE A 69 -7.06 -2.83 -5.10
N TYR A 70 -6.13 -2.06 -4.52
CA TYR A 70 -6.45 -0.74 -3.99
C TYR A 70 -6.76 0.28 -5.09
N MET A 71 -5.91 0.38 -6.12
CA MET A 71 -6.08 1.37 -7.19
C MET A 71 -7.21 1.00 -8.16
N GLY A 72 -7.38 -0.29 -8.46
CA GLY A 72 -8.40 -0.77 -9.38
C GLY A 72 -9.74 -0.98 -8.68
N VAL A 73 -9.82 -2.00 -7.82
CA VAL A 73 -11.07 -2.39 -7.16
C VAL A 73 -11.51 -1.34 -6.14
N GLY A 74 -10.58 -0.84 -5.32
CA GLY A 74 -10.86 0.19 -4.32
C GLY A 74 -11.32 1.51 -4.95
N GLY A 75 -10.67 1.93 -6.03
CA GLY A 75 -11.10 3.09 -6.82
C GLY A 75 -12.51 2.90 -7.39
N LEU A 76 -12.75 1.79 -8.11
CA LEU A 76 -14.05 1.50 -8.70
C LEU A 76 -15.16 1.45 -7.64
N TRP A 77 -14.89 0.85 -6.48
CA TRP A 77 -15.84 0.79 -5.36
C TRP A 77 -16.22 2.17 -4.84
N MET A 78 -15.24 3.06 -4.64
CA MET A 78 -15.51 4.44 -4.21
C MET A 78 -16.31 5.24 -5.25
N LYS A 79 -16.11 4.97 -6.54
CA LYS A 79 -16.93 5.54 -7.62
C LYS A 79 -18.38 5.04 -7.53
N ILE A 80 -18.59 3.74 -7.27
CA ILE A 80 -19.93 3.16 -7.08
C ILE A 80 -20.65 3.79 -5.88
N LEU A 81 -19.91 4.11 -4.81
CA LEU A 81 -20.45 4.79 -3.63
C LEU A 81 -20.69 6.29 -3.82
N GLY A 82 -20.25 6.88 -4.94
CA GLY A 82 -20.39 8.31 -5.22
C GLY A 82 -19.44 9.20 -4.40
N TYR A 83 -18.31 8.65 -3.93
CA TYR A 83 -17.30 9.44 -3.20
C TYR A 83 -16.40 10.28 -4.10
N TYR A 84 -16.44 10.06 -5.41
CA TYR A 84 -15.89 10.93 -6.44
C TYR A 84 -16.51 10.62 -7.81
#